data_AF-A0A4Y3IQ28-F1
#
_entry.id   AF-A0A4Y3IQ28-F1
#
_cell.length_a   1.000
_cell.length_b   1.000
_cell.length_c   1.000
_cell.angle_alpha   90.00
_cell.angle_beta   90.00
_cell.angle_gamma   90.00
#
_symmetry.space_group_name_H-M   'P 1'
#
loop_
_entity.id
_entity.type
_entity.pdbx_description
1 polymer ?
#
loop_
_entity_poly.entity_id
_entity_poly.type
_entity_poly.pdbx_seq_one_letter_code
_entity_poly.pdbx_strand_id
1 'polypeptide(L)'
;MPNIMKFVTVCSVLAASLSVGASNAHAKRHHRDVIDFGQPEYVVLESQCDQTGFNLPRTILVKPGSMVDVSIRSSLVFRRGSQDPYLYQSDYSYNQVYGKLLLDTHWVCEVKQDGLHPTLWLVPSIVTTSGSGAFYYLGVYQKQDKHFSVIQELFLGDRIDIESLSLDGDVVNLSFKQHGLEQALSDKPNQLINKKFSIIGTQLFEQRD
;
A
#
# COMPACT_ATOMS: atom_id res chain seq x y z
N MET A 1 -26.40 -51.45 15.51
CA MET A 1 -26.24 -50.49 16.62
C MET A 1 -25.98 -49.11 16.02
N PRO A 2 -26.96 -48.21 16.08
CA PRO A 2 -26.68 -46.89 16.65
C PRO A 2 -27.80 -46.45 17.61
N ASN A 3 -27.40 -45.80 18.70
CA ASN A 3 -28.30 -45.32 19.74
C ASN A 3 -28.75 -43.88 19.43
N ILE A 4 -30.06 -43.69 19.43
CA ILE A 4 -30.77 -42.43 19.23
C ILE A 4 -30.92 -41.77 20.60
N MET A 5 -30.51 -40.50 20.74
CA MET A 5 -30.87 -39.69 21.91
C MET A 5 -31.78 -38.55 21.46
N LYS A 6 -33.02 -38.61 21.93
CA LYS A 6 -34.09 -37.61 21.78
C LYS A 6 -33.87 -36.48 22.78
N PHE A 7 -34.23 -35.25 22.41
CA PHE A 7 -35.00 -34.40 23.32
C PHE A 7 -36.08 -33.63 22.55
N VAL A 8 -37.27 -33.74 23.10
CA VAL A 8 -38.58 -33.19 22.74
C VAL A 8 -38.68 -31.84 23.48
N THR A 9 -39.34 -30.79 22.98
CA THR A 9 -40.72 -30.40 23.39
C THR A 9 -40.95 -28.96 22.88
N VAL A 10 -41.80 -28.74 21.86
CA VAL A 10 -43.25 -28.36 21.87
C VAL A 10 -43.41 -26.82 21.89
N CYS A 11 -43.84 -26.23 20.75
CA CYS A 11 -45.21 -25.77 20.40
C CYS A 11 -45.70 -24.60 21.29
N SER A 12 -46.50 -23.62 20.87
CA SER A 12 -47.45 -23.47 19.75
C SER A 12 -47.75 -21.94 19.68
N VAL A 13 -47.82 -21.24 18.54
CA VAL A 13 -48.85 -21.23 17.47
C VAL A 13 -50.09 -20.34 17.77
N LEU A 14 -50.36 -19.44 16.80
CA LEU A 14 -51.64 -18.85 16.30
C LEU A 14 -52.35 -17.70 17.02
N ALA A 15 -52.55 -16.58 16.28
CA ALA A 15 -53.82 -16.14 15.63
C ALA A 15 -53.63 -14.69 15.07
N ALA A 16 -53.75 -14.42 13.75
CA ALA A 16 -54.95 -13.94 13.00
C ALA A 16 -55.64 -12.72 13.67
N SER A 17 -56.00 -11.59 13.03
CA SER A 17 -56.46 -11.28 11.65
C SER A 17 -56.64 -9.76 11.40
N LEU A 18 -56.57 -9.31 10.12
CA LEU A 18 -57.39 -8.31 9.34
C LEU A 18 -58.11 -7.14 10.08
N SER A 19 -58.28 -5.88 9.62
CA SER A 19 -58.18 -5.19 8.31
C SER A 19 -58.62 -3.69 8.42
N VAL A 20 -58.32 -2.89 7.38
CA VAL A 20 -58.97 -1.64 6.86
C VAL A 20 -58.80 -0.27 7.59
N GLY A 21 -58.33 0.75 6.84
CA GLY A 21 -59.05 2.04 6.73
C GLY A 21 -58.43 3.36 7.25
N ALA A 22 -57.86 4.14 6.32
CA ALA A 22 -57.92 5.61 6.16
C ALA A 22 -57.46 6.63 7.26
N SER A 23 -56.50 7.48 6.83
CA SER A 23 -56.41 8.94 7.00
C SER A 23 -55.75 9.59 8.23
N ASN A 24 -54.78 10.46 7.90
CA ASN A 24 -54.25 11.67 8.57
C ASN A 24 -53.61 11.56 9.97
N ALA A 25 -52.31 11.86 10.05
CA ALA A 25 -51.78 13.13 10.56
C ALA A 25 -50.32 13.00 11.03
N HIS A 26 -49.51 14.00 10.67
CA HIS A 26 -48.25 14.44 11.26
C HIS A 26 -47.60 13.58 12.38
N ALA A 27 -46.50 12.90 12.03
CA ALA A 27 -45.45 12.59 13.00
C ALA A 27 -44.09 12.65 12.29
N LYS A 28 -43.36 13.76 12.49
CA LYS A 28 -41.92 13.87 12.17
C LYS A 28 -41.18 12.83 13.01
N ARG A 29 -40.83 11.70 12.41
CA ARG A 29 -39.83 10.77 12.98
C ARG A 29 -38.46 11.21 12.50
N HIS A 30 -37.63 11.66 13.45
CA HIS A 30 -36.19 11.78 13.30
C HIS A 30 -35.64 10.47 12.71
N HIS A 31 -35.12 10.54 11.49
CA HIS A 31 -34.19 9.54 10.99
C HIS A 31 -32.96 9.59 11.91
N ARG A 32 -32.75 8.51 12.66
CA ARG A 32 -31.43 8.20 13.19
C ARG A 32 -30.58 7.86 11.97
N ASP A 33 -29.65 8.74 11.63
CA ASP A 33 -28.55 8.39 10.74
C ASP A 33 -27.81 7.21 11.39
N VAL A 34 -28.04 6.03 10.84
CA VAL A 34 -27.16 4.89 11.05
C VAL A 34 -25.85 5.30 10.39
N ILE A 35 -24.84 5.59 11.20
CA ILE A 35 -23.47 5.73 10.72
C ILE A 35 -23.10 4.36 10.17
N ASP A 36 -23.18 4.24 8.85
CA ASP A 36 -22.62 3.12 8.11
C ASP A 36 -21.11 3.20 8.29
N PHE A 37 -20.57 2.36 9.18
CA PHE A 37 -19.15 2.12 9.26
C PHE A 37 -18.78 1.36 7.99
N GLY A 38 -18.53 2.11 6.91
CA GLY A 38 -18.17 1.58 5.61
C GLY A 38 -17.15 0.46 5.77
N GLN A 39 -17.41 -0.65 5.08
CA GLN A 39 -16.55 -1.82 5.15
C GLN A 39 -15.08 -1.44 4.89
N PRO A 40 -14.11 -2.09 5.54
CA PRO A 40 -12.70 -1.85 5.25
C PRO A 40 -12.50 -2.00 3.74
N GLU A 41 -12.04 -0.92 3.12
CA GLU A 41 -11.73 -0.86 1.70
C GLU A 41 -10.56 -1.81 1.44
N TYR A 42 -10.88 -3.04 1.02
CA TYR A 42 -9.90 -4.02 0.57
C TYR A 42 -9.46 -3.63 -0.83
N VAL A 43 -8.18 -3.32 -0.96
CA VAL A 43 -7.58 -2.92 -2.23
C VAL A 43 -6.75 -4.11 -2.74
N VAL A 44 -7.00 -4.55 -3.97
CA VAL A 44 -6.31 -5.68 -4.58
C VAL A 44 -5.00 -5.18 -5.19
N LEU A 45 -3.88 -5.70 -4.73
CA LEU A 45 -2.57 -5.32 -5.22
C LEU A 45 -2.25 -6.07 -6.52
N GLU A 46 -1.80 -5.36 -7.55
CA GLU A 46 -1.42 -5.97 -8.84
C GLU A 46 0.03 -6.46 -8.86
N SER A 47 0.78 -6.28 -7.77
CA SER A 47 2.12 -6.84 -7.68
C SER A 47 2.05 -8.37 -7.78
N GLN A 48 2.93 -8.94 -8.60
CA GLN A 48 3.02 -10.39 -8.78
C GLN A 48 3.80 -11.07 -7.64
N CYS A 49 3.93 -10.39 -6.50
CA CYS A 49 4.59 -10.92 -5.33
C CYS A 49 3.59 -11.74 -4.52
N ASP A 50 3.81 -13.06 -4.48
CA ASP A 50 2.92 -14.03 -3.85
C ASP A 50 2.59 -13.65 -2.41
N GLN A 51 1.34 -13.22 -2.20
CA GLN A 51 0.75 -12.73 -0.95
C GLN A 51 1.25 -11.35 -0.53
N THR A 52 0.60 -10.31 -1.05
CA THR A 52 0.74 -8.97 -0.52
C THR A 52 -0.07 -8.81 0.77
N GLY A 53 0.47 -9.30 1.89
CA GLY A 53 -0.09 -9.12 3.22
C GLY A 53 0.01 -7.68 3.77
N PHE A 54 0.16 -6.68 2.89
CA PHE A 54 0.20 -5.29 3.30
C PHE A 54 -1.23 -4.82 3.59
N ASN A 55 -1.65 -4.97 4.84
CA ASN A 55 -2.78 -4.17 5.35
C ASN A 55 -2.44 -2.71 5.00
N LEU A 56 -3.34 -2.00 4.32
CA LEU A 56 -3.16 -0.62 3.88
C LEU A 56 -3.80 0.34 4.91
N PRO A 57 -3.18 0.57 6.10
CA PRO A 57 -3.76 1.45 7.11
C PRO A 57 -3.82 2.88 6.59
N ARG A 58 -4.70 3.71 7.18
CA ARG A 58 -4.77 5.13 6.82
C ARG A 58 -3.45 5.87 6.98
N THR A 59 -2.62 5.42 7.93
CA THR A 59 -1.31 6.01 8.19
C THR A 59 -0.25 4.93 8.46
N ILE A 60 0.96 5.19 8.00
CA ILE A 60 2.16 4.41 8.36
C ILE A 60 3.22 5.36 8.92
N LEU A 61 3.92 4.92 9.97
CA LEU A 61 5.05 5.63 10.51
C LEU A 61 6.33 5.01 9.93
N VAL A 62 7.08 5.83 9.20
CA VAL A 62 8.34 5.42 8.58
C VAL A 62 9.47 6.16 9.27
N LYS A 63 10.40 5.42 9.86
CA LYS A 63 11.66 5.99 10.33
C LYS A 63 12.59 6.08 9.11
N PRO A 64 12.93 7.29 8.64
CA PRO A 64 13.97 7.41 7.63
C PRO A 64 15.27 6.82 8.20
N GLY A 65 15.87 5.89 7.47
CA GLY A 65 17.20 5.38 7.77
C GLY A 65 18.22 6.10 6.90
N SER A 66 18.97 5.35 6.08
CA SER A 66 19.95 5.89 5.13
C SER A 66 19.29 6.42 3.86
N MET A 67 18.30 7.31 3.97
CA MET A 67 17.87 8.10 2.82
C MET A 67 19.05 9.01 2.45
N VAL A 68 19.83 8.61 1.45
CA VAL A 68 21.12 9.26 1.14
C VAL A 68 20.91 10.70 0.67
N ASP A 69 19.76 10.98 0.04
CA ASP A 69 19.46 12.27 -0.59
C ASP A 69 18.64 13.22 0.29
N VAL A 70 18.08 12.74 1.41
CA VAL A 70 17.30 13.58 2.34
C VAL A 70 17.65 13.26 3.78
N SER A 71 18.39 14.17 4.45
CA SER A 71 18.72 14.06 5.88
C SER A 71 17.50 14.39 6.75
N ILE A 72 16.49 13.52 6.73
CA ILE A 72 15.32 13.62 7.60
C ILE A 72 15.66 12.94 8.93
N ARG A 73 15.71 13.73 10.01
CA ARG A 73 16.12 13.23 11.34
C ARG A 73 14.95 12.72 12.19
N SER A 74 13.72 12.87 11.73
CA SER A 74 12.50 12.49 12.45
C SER A 74 11.69 11.45 11.70
N SER A 75 10.96 10.61 12.42
CA SER A 75 9.96 9.71 11.82
C SER A 75 8.94 10.51 11.00
N LEU A 76 8.62 9.99 9.82
CA LEU A 76 7.64 10.54 8.90
C LEU A 76 6.32 9.82 9.06
N VAL A 77 5.24 10.60 9.14
CA VAL A 77 3.89 10.07 9.07
C VAL A 77 3.44 10.16 7.63
N PHE A 78 3.29 8.99 7.00
CA PHE A 78 2.71 8.87 5.68
C PHE A 78 1.21 8.68 5.80
N ARG A 79 0.46 9.39 4.97
CA ARG A 79 -1.00 9.31 4.88
C ARG A 79 -1.37 8.69 3.54
N ARG A 80 -2.28 7.72 3.57
CA ARG A 80 -2.81 7.11 2.35
C ARG A 80 -3.51 8.16 1.49
N GLY A 81 -3.26 8.16 0.19
CA GLY A 81 -3.93 9.01 -0.77
C GLY A 81 -5.43 8.72 -0.84
N SER A 82 -6.22 9.75 -1.15
CA SER A 82 -7.67 9.61 -1.33
C SER A 82 -8.08 9.35 -2.77
N GLN A 83 -7.29 9.85 -3.74
CA GLN A 83 -7.51 9.62 -5.17
C GLN A 83 -6.81 8.36 -5.65
N ASP A 84 -5.54 8.21 -5.27
CA ASP A 84 -4.78 6.99 -5.44
C ASP A 84 -4.58 6.36 -4.05
N PRO A 85 -5.34 5.31 -3.70
CA PRO A 85 -5.26 4.67 -2.39
C PRO A 85 -3.95 3.89 -2.19
N TYR A 86 -3.17 3.66 -3.25
CA TYR A 86 -1.87 3.02 -3.17
C TYR A 86 -0.74 4.00 -2.88
N LEU A 87 -0.94 5.28 -3.18
CA LEU A 87 0.08 6.30 -2.99
C LEU A 87 0.00 6.90 -1.58
N TYR A 88 0.96 6.55 -0.73
CA TYR A 88 1.12 7.15 0.58
C TYR A 88 1.99 8.38 0.47
N GLN A 89 1.69 9.44 1.21
CA GLN A 89 2.41 10.71 1.12
C GLN A 89 2.80 11.26 2.49
N SER A 90 4.00 11.85 2.56
CA SER A 90 4.47 12.65 3.68
C SER A 90 5.16 13.91 3.16
N ASP A 91 4.89 15.05 3.79
CA ASP A 91 5.57 16.30 3.47
C ASP A 91 6.92 16.36 4.19
N TYR A 92 7.94 16.91 3.52
CA TYR A 92 9.22 17.19 4.15
C TYR A 92 9.72 18.60 3.77
N SER A 93 10.56 19.14 4.64
CA SER A 93 11.33 20.35 4.37
C SER A 93 12.78 20.09 4.75
N TYR A 94 13.69 20.26 3.79
CA TYR A 94 15.12 20.09 3.99
C TYR A 94 15.87 21.19 3.26
N ASN A 95 16.77 21.90 3.95
CA ASN A 95 17.54 23.02 3.39
C ASN A 95 16.70 24.01 2.56
N GLN A 96 15.52 24.39 3.08
CA GLN A 96 14.56 25.31 2.44
C GLN A 96 13.89 24.77 1.16
N VAL A 97 14.14 23.51 0.79
CA VAL A 97 13.38 22.80 -0.24
C VAL A 97 12.19 22.13 0.42
N TYR A 98 11.00 22.44 -0.08
CA TYR A 98 9.75 21.75 0.28
C TYR A 98 9.48 20.66 -0.73
N GLY A 99 9.04 19.51 -0.26
CA GLY A 99 8.81 18.35 -1.11
C GLY A 99 7.88 17.33 -0.48
N LYS A 100 7.58 16.29 -1.25
CA LYS A 100 6.85 15.12 -0.76
C LYS A 100 7.70 13.88 -0.93
N LEU A 101 7.62 13.02 0.07
CA LEU A 101 7.99 11.63 -0.05
C LEU A 101 6.72 10.84 -0.28
N LEU A 102 6.74 10.00 -1.30
CA LEU A 102 5.63 9.14 -1.65
C LEU A 102 6.10 7.68 -1.57
N LEU A 103 5.19 6.79 -1.16
CA LEU A 103 5.40 5.35 -1.21
C LEU A 103 4.31 4.77 -2.08
N ASP A 104 4.71 4.10 -3.16
CA ASP A 104 3.77 3.45 -4.06
C ASP A 104 3.56 2.01 -3.57
N THR A 105 2.47 1.82 -2.83
CA THR A 105 2.11 0.50 -2.31
C THR A 105 1.44 -0.38 -3.34
N HIS A 106 1.19 0.09 -4.57
CA HIS A 106 0.68 -0.73 -5.67
C HIS A 106 1.67 -1.86 -5.98
N TRP A 107 2.97 -1.52 -5.94
CA TRP A 107 4.08 -2.40 -6.26
C TRP A 107 4.82 -2.79 -4.98
N VAL A 108 4.30 -3.77 -4.24
CA VAL A 108 4.92 -4.17 -2.97
C VAL A 108 5.25 -5.66 -2.94
N CYS A 109 6.42 -6.00 -2.41
CA CYS A 109 6.84 -7.39 -2.25
C CYS A 109 7.33 -7.65 -0.82
N GLU A 110 6.75 -8.64 -0.16
CA GLU A 110 7.29 -9.17 1.09
C GLU A 110 8.44 -10.14 0.77
N VAL A 111 9.60 -9.89 1.37
CA VAL A 111 10.76 -10.77 1.19
C VAL A 111 10.69 -11.87 2.25
N LYS A 112 10.32 -13.08 1.80
CA LYS A 112 10.25 -14.25 2.68
C LYS A 112 11.66 -14.72 3.00
N GLN A 113 12.08 -14.52 4.24
CA GLN A 113 13.36 -15.01 4.76
C GLN A 113 13.09 -15.91 5.96
N ASP A 114 13.46 -17.19 5.85
CA ASP A 114 13.23 -18.17 6.91
C ASP A 114 13.89 -17.73 8.22
N GLY A 115 13.09 -17.61 9.29
CA GLY A 115 13.56 -17.34 10.65
C GLY A 115 14.04 -15.91 10.92
N LEU A 116 13.96 -14.99 9.95
CA LEU A 116 14.39 -13.60 10.14
C LEU A 116 13.24 -12.73 10.66
N HIS A 117 13.42 -12.25 11.88
CA HIS A 117 12.76 -11.05 12.36
C HIS A 117 13.79 -9.92 12.41
N PRO A 118 13.47 -8.74 11.85
CA PRO A 118 12.18 -8.31 11.29
C PRO A 118 11.97 -8.62 9.79
N THR A 119 10.70 -8.59 9.36
CA THR A 119 10.27 -8.83 7.97
C THR A 119 10.74 -7.71 7.04
N LEU A 120 11.23 -8.07 5.85
CA LEU A 120 11.66 -7.11 4.84
C LEU A 120 10.60 -6.93 3.74
N TRP A 121 10.55 -5.72 3.20
CA TRP A 121 9.60 -5.29 2.19
C TRP A 121 10.32 -4.50 1.10
N LEU A 122 9.98 -4.76 -0.15
CA LEU A 122 10.39 -3.94 -1.28
C LEU A 122 9.24 -3.01 -1.64
N VAL A 123 9.49 -1.71 -1.63
CA VAL A 123 8.50 -0.67 -1.90
C VAL A 123 9.14 0.42 -2.74
N PRO A 124 8.59 0.76 -3.92
CA PRO A 124 8.98 1.94 -4.65
C PRO A 124 8.66 3.22 -3.86
N SER A 125 9.64 4.11 -3.78
CA SER A 125 9.48 5.43 -3.18
C SER A 125 9.71 6.51 -4.23
N ILE A 126 9.03 7.64 -4.06
CA ILE A 126 9.11 8.79 -4.97
C ILE A 126 9.44 10.02 -4.14
N VAL A 127 10.47 10.74 -4.56
CA VAL A 127 10.88 12.01 -3.96
C VAL A 127 10.49 13.13 -4.93
N THR A 128 9.66 14.05 -4.48
CA THR A 128 9.34 15.28 -5.22
C THR A 128 9.88 16.48 -4.46
N THR A 129 10.24 17.52 -5.21
CA THR A 129 10.69 18.81 -4.66
C THR A 129 9.74 19.92 -5.11
N SER A 130 10.04 21.18 -4.80
CA SER A 130 9.27 22.34 -5.27
C SER A 130 9.34 22.56 -6.78
N GLY A 131 10.21 21.85 -7.50
CA GLY A 131 10.23 21.78 -8.96
C GLY A 131 9.25 20.77 -9.54
N SER A 132 9.41 20.45 -10.82
CA SER A 132 8.57 19.47 -11.55
C SER A 132 9.14 18.05 -11.57
N GLY A 133 10.33 17.83 -11.00
CA GLY A 133 10.99 16.53 -10.97
C GLY A 133 10.34 15.57 -9.97
N ALA A 134 10.36 14.28 -10.31
CA ALA A 134 9.92 13.20 -9.43
C ALA A 134 10.92 12.05 -9.56
N PHE A 135 11.69 11.79 -8.50
CA PHE A 135 12.78 10.83 -8.49
C PHE A 135 12.32 9.54 -7.84
N TYR A 136 12.45 8.43 -8.57
CA TYR A 136 11.99 7.12 -8.15
C TYR A 136 13.13 6.29 -7.62
N TYR A 137 12.84 5.53 -6.56
CA TYR A 137 13.77 4.63 -5.91
C TYR A 137 13.07 3.30 -5.62
N LEU A 138 13.84 2.21 -5.57
CA LEU A 138 13.41 0.96 -4.98
C LEU A 138 13.97 0.88 -3.57
N GLY A 139 13.11 0.95 -2.57
CA GLY A 139 13.51 0.91 -1.16
C GLY A 139 13.36 -0.48 -0.54
N VAL A 140 14.32 -0.83 0.32
CA VAL A 140 14.25 -1.98 1.23
C VAL A 140 13.78 -1.46 2.59
N TYR A 141 12.59 -1.90 2.99
CA TYR A 141 11.95 -1.50 4.24
C TYR A 141 11.96 -2.66 5.22
N GLN A 142 12.30 -2.34 6.46
CA GLN A 142 12.19 -3.23 7.59
C GLN A 142 10.90 -2.97 8.32
N LYS A 143 10.07 -4.00 8.55
CA LYS A 143 8.86 -3.89 9.36
C LYS A 143 9.03 -4.58 10.70
N GLN A 144 8.97 -3.80 11.78
CA GLN A 144 8.89 -4.30 13.14
C GLN A 144 7.57 -3.81 13.75
N ASP A 145 6.67 -4.74 14.05
CA ASP A 145 5.29 -4.46 14.47
C ASP A 145 4.53 -3.55 13.47
N LYS A 146 4.25 -2.30 13.87
CA LYS A 146 3.56 -1.27 13.07
C LYS A 146 4.53 -0.20 12.52
N HIS A 147 5.83 -0.38 12.73
CA HIS A 147 6.85 0.58 12.36
C HIS A 147 7.63 0.09 11.16
N PHE A 148 7.78 0.97 10.17
CA PHE A 148 8.63 0.74 9.01
C PHE A 148 9.92 1.56 9.17
N SER A 149 11.05 0.99 8.78
CA SER A 149 12.33 1.71 8.70
C SER A 149 12.96 1.46 7.35
N VAL A 150 13.52 2.51 6.73
CA VAL A 150 14.20 2.36 5.44
C VAL A 150 15.63 1.89 5.67
N ILE A 151 16.00 0.72 5.13
CA ILE A 151 17.35 0.17 5.24
C ILE A 151 18.23 0.65 4.10
N GLN A 152 17.67 0.72 2.90
CA GLN A 152 18.38 1.06 1.67
C GLN A 152 17.40 1.63 0.66
N GLU A 153 17.85 2.55 -0.19
CA GLU A 153 17.13 3.02 -1.37
C GLU A 153 18.09 2.98 -2.56
N LEU A 154 17.62 2.42 -3.68
CA LEU A 154 18.36 2.40 -4.95
C LEU A 154 17.65 3.29 -5.95
N PHE A 155 18.36 4.26 -6.51
CA PHE A 155 17.80 5.16 -7.51
C PHE A 155 17.43 4.41 -8.80
N LEU A 156 16.21 4.63 -9.28
CA LEU A 156 15.68 4.02 -10.50
C LEU A 156 15.69 5.01 -11.68
N GLY A 157 15.30 6.27 -11.45
CA GLY A 157 15.23 7.30 -12.49
C GLY A 157 14.38 8.52 -12.13
N ASP A 158 14.32 9.49 -13.04
CA ASP A 158 13.40 10.64 -12.99
C ASP A 158 12.15 10.33 -13.83
N ARG A 159 10.96 10.51 -13.26
CA ARG A 159 9.64 10.37 -13.93
C ARG A 159 9.48 9.07 -14.72
N ILE A 160 9.79 7.95 -14.09
CA ILE A 160 9.57 6.63 -14.67
C ILE A 160 8.10 6.19 -14.53
N ASP A 161 7.72 5.16 -15.30
CA ASP A 161 6.43 4.47 -15.21
C ASP A 161 6.69 2.98 -14.92
N ILE A 162 6.35 2.52 -13.71
CA ILE A 162 6.62 1.13 -13.28
C ILE A 162 5.60 0.21 -13.93
N GLU A 163 6.08 -0.81 -14.66
CA GLU A 163 5.23 -1.76 -15.38
C GLU A 163 5.12 -3.09 -14.61
N SER A 164 6.18 -3.51 -13.92
CA SER A 164 6.12 -4.69 -13.06
C SER A 164 7.20 -4.70 -11.98
N LEU A 165 6.84 -5.29 -10.84
CA LEU A 165 7.76 -5.67 -9.79
C LEU A 165 7.42 -7.09 -9.34
N SER A 166 8.40 -7.98 -9.37
CA SER A 166 8.27 -9.36 -8.91
C SER A 166 9.49 -9.81 -8.10
N LEU A 167 9.27 -10.79 -7.23
CA LEU A 167 10.28 -11.43 -6.41
C LEU A 167 10.15 -12.94 -6.58
N ASP A 168 11.20 -13.58 -7.09
CA ASP A 168 11.33 -15.03 -7.21
C ASP A 168 12.54 -15.50 -6.39
N GLY A 169 12.27 -16.11 -5.24
CA GLY A 169 13.29 -16.42 -4.24
C GLY A 169 13.98 -15.15 -3.73
N ASP A 170 15.28 -15.01 -4.00
CA ASP A 170 16.11 -13.86 -3.66
C ASP A 170 16.35 -12.91 -4.85
N VAL A 171 15.67 -13.13 -5.97
CA VAL A 171 15.82 -12.35 -7.20
C VAL A 171 14.64 -11.42 -7.40
N VAL A 172 14.93 -10.12 -7.49
CA VAL A 172 13.95 -9.08 -7.80
C VAL A 172 14.02 -8.74 -9.28
N ASN A 173 12.90 -8.79 -9.97
CA ASN A 173 12.78 -8.30 -11.34
C ASN A 173 11.89 -7.05 -11.33
N LEU A 174 12.41 -5.96 -11.88
CA LEU A 174 11.72 -4.69 -12.00
C LEU A 174 11.73 -4.27 -13.47
N SER A 175 10.57 -3.97 -14.02
CA SER A 175 10.45 -3.33 -15.33
C SER A 175 9.75 -1.99 -15.21
N PHE A 176 10.26 -1.00 -15.93
CA PHE A 176 9.69 0.35 -15.99
C PHE A 176 10.02 1.01 -17.31
N LYS A 177 9.25 2.03 -17.69
CA LYS A 177 9.57 2.93 -18.78
C LYS A 177 10.24 4.19 -18.24
N GLN A 178 11.28 4.65 -18.92
CA GLN A 178 11.89 5.96 -18.71
C GLN A 178 11.85 6.80 -19.99
N HIS A 179 12.24 8.07 -19.88
CA HIS A 179 12.41 8.94 -21.04
C HIS A 179 13.72 8.63 -21.76
N GLY A 180 13.67 8.54 -23.09
CA GLY A 180 14.87 8.50 -23.92
C GLY A 180 15.60 9.85 -23.94
N LEU A 181 16.86 9.87 -24.38
CA LEU A 181 17.70 11.09 -24.41
C LEU A 181 17.06 12.26 -25.16
N GLU A 182 16.36 11.98 -26.27
CA GLU A 182 15.71 12.98 -27.12
C GLU A 182 14.22 13.18 -26.78
N GLN A 183 13.72 12.54 -25.72
CA GLN A 183 12.31 12.60 -25.35
C GLN A 183 12.04 13.77 -24.40
N ALA A 184 10.98 14.53 -24.66
CA ALA A 184 10.53 15.55 -23.73
C ALA A 184 10.00 14.93 -22.43
N LEU A 185 10.44 15.46 -21.29
CA LEU A 185 10.02 14.97 -19.96
C LEU A 185 8.57 15.34 -19.59
N SER A 186 7.87 16.06 -20.46
CA SER A 186 6.42 16.30 -20.39
C SER A 186 5.60 15.15 -20.97
N ASP A 187 6.20 14.34 -21.84
CA ASP A 187 5.54 13.21 -22.47
C ASP A 187 5.57 12.00 -21.52
N LYS A 188 4.76 10.97 -21.80
CA LYS A 188 4.86 9.70 -21.08
C LYS A 188 6.15 8.97 -21.44
N PRO A 189 6.93 8.46 -20.47
CA PRO A 189 8.14 7.71 -20.77
C PRO A 189 7.83 6.50 -21.67
N ASN A 190 8.73 6.18 -22.62
CA ASN A 190 8.50 5.13 -23.60
C ASN A 190 9.66 4.14 -23.79
N GLN A 191 10.79 4.38 -23.15
CA GLN A 191 11.94 3.49 -23.21
C GLN A 191 11.84 2.44 -22.11
N LEU A 192 11.57 1.18 -22.48
CA LEU A 192 11.52 0.08 -21.52
C LEU A 192 12.92 -0.25 -20.97
N ILE A 193 13.00 -0.33 -19.65
CA ILE A 193 14.17 -0.72 -18.87
C ILE A 193 13.78 -1.92 -18.01
N ASN A 194 14.64 -2.93 -18.01
CA ASN A 194 14.54 -4.07 -17.12
C ASN A 194 15.75 -4.04 -16.19
N LYS A 195 15.50 -4.04 -14.89
CA LYS A 195 16.54 -4.19 -13.86
C LYS A 195 16.31 -5.48 -13.11
N LYS A 196 17.42 -6.14 -12.80
CA LYS A 196 17.45 -7.33 -11.98
C LYS A 196 18.28 -7.06 -10.74
N PHE A 197 17.79 -7.47 -9.58
CA PHE A 197 18.49 -7.34 -8.32
C PHE A 197 18.53 -8.66 -7.58
N SER A 198 19.51 -8.82 -6.70
CA SER A 198 19.53 -9.86 -5.68
C SER A 198 19.41 -9.27 -4.29
N ILE A 199 18.63 -9.92 -3.43
CA ILE A 199 18.60 -9.60 -2.01
C ILE A 199 19.47 -10.58 -1.22
N ILE A 200 20.51 -10.07 -0.58
CA ILE A 200 21.41 -10.87 0.27
C ILE A 200 21.37 -10.28 1.67
N GLY A 201 20.80 -11.04 2.62
CA GLY A 201 20.50 -10.52 3.95
C GLY A 201 19.50 -9.35 3.85
N THR A 202 19.90 -8.16 4.29
CA THR A 202 19.07 -6.95 4.22
C THR A 202 19.46 -5.99 3.10
N GLN A 203 20.36 -6.39 2.21
CA GLN A 203 20.91 -5.52 1.16
C GLN A 203 20.44 -5.98 -0.22
N LEU A 204 20.08 -4.99 -1.03
CA LEU A 204 19.70 -5.14 -2.42
C LEU A 204 20.89 -4.76 -3.32
N PHE A 205 21.23 -5.66 -4.24
CA PHE A 205 22.33 -5.51 -5.18
C PHE A 205 21.79 -5.54 -6.61
N GLU A 206 22.06 -4.49 -7.38
CA GLU A 206 21.77 -4.50 -8.82
C GLU A 206 22.70 -5.49 -9.53
N GLN A 207 22.12 -6.44 -10.26
CA GLN A 207 22.85 -7.33 -11.14
C GLN A 207 23.11 -6.58 -12.44
N ARG A 208 24.39 -6.49 -12.83
CA ARG A 208 24.76 -6.05 -14.17
C ARG A 208 24.98 -7.29 -15.02
N ASP A 209 24.36 -7.31 -16.19
CA ASP A 209 24.65 -8.29 -17.23
C ASP A 209 26.09 -8.13 -17.76
#